data_AF-A0ABD2X1V6-F1
#
_entry.id   AF-A0ABD2X1V6-F1
#
_cell.length_a   1.000
_cell.length_b   1.000
_cell.length_c   1.000
_cell.angle_alpha   90.00
_cell.angle_beta   90.00
_cell.angle_gamma   90.00
#
_symmetry.space_group_name_H-M   'P 1'
#
loop_
_entity.id
_entity.type
_entity.pdbx_description
1 polymer ?
#
loop_
_entity_poly.entity_id
_entity_poly.type
_entity_poly.pdbx_seq_one_letter_code
_entity_poly.pdbx_strand_id
1 'polypeptide(L)'
;MSLCLAESSYDKSWPLVKKMQDRVQKTKEEVQKAKEKYESALQEINQYNPKYMEDMTQVFEKCQEMEAQRLQFFKDVLFGIHKCLNISQDTSLPQIYDEFFHTVNNADHEKDLKWWSNNHGVSMAMAWPQFEDYTEEFRDITKGSKSKEALPAGSITLINQRPVGEDLHDYPPVNHKAKAKPASRVISTDANNSDSKNDTNSSSKPPAEKNNHDSNSVNRNSISNGSNKAKDETNPFEEEEWDEDAAEPLVDNGEPGVPVRALYDYEGAEADELSFKQGDIFEKLEDEDEQGWCKGRKDGRVGLYPANYVDLVSP
;
A
#
# COMPACT_ATOMS: atom_id res chain seq x y z
N MET A 1 83.81 -0.56 -32.15
CA MET A 1 82.63 -1.39 -32.50
C MET A 1 81.54 -0.42 -32.90
N SER A 2 81.43 -0.12 -34.19
CA SER A 2 80.33 -0.64 -35.03
C SER A 2 78.98 -0.51 -34.35
N LEU A 3 78.20 0.48 -34.76
CA LEU A 3 76.74 0.38 -34.86
C LEU A 3 76.27 1.42 -35.88
N CYS A 4 76.25 0.95 -37.13
CA CYS A 4 75.37 1.31 -38.23
C CYS A 4 74.42 2.48 -37.97
N LEU A 5 74.82 3.69 -38.37
CA LEU A 5 73.85 4.63 -38.92
C LEU A 5 73.45 4.03 -40.27
N ALA A 6 72.30 3.38 -40.28
CA ALA A 6 71.68 2.85 -41.49
C ALA A 6 71.54 4.02 -42.49
N GLU A 7 72.42 4.03 -43.49
CA GLU A 7 72.29 4.81 -44.72
C GLU A 7 71.01 4.35 -45.44
N SER A 8 69.86 4.84 -45.00
CA SER A 8 68.60 4.69 -45.73
C SER A 8 68.46 5.83 -46.74
N SER A 9 69.26 5.76 -47.80
CA SER A 9 68.94 6.23 -49.16
C SER A 9 70.23 6.09 -49.94
N TYR A 10 70.44 4.95 -50.61
CA TYR A 10 70.06 4.84 -52.02
C TYR A 10 70.07 6.20 -52.71
N ASP A 11 71.05 6.39 -53.58
CA ASP A 11 71.06 7.40 -54.64
C ASP A 11 69.81 7.19 -55.51
N LYS A 12 68.66 7.63 -54.99
CA LYS A 12 67.38 7.52 -55.66
C LYS A 12 67.50 8.44 -56.86
N SER A 13 67.42 7.85 -58.06
CA SER A 13 67.48 8.63 -59.28
C SER A 13 66.52 9.82 -59.16
N TRP A 14 66.98 11.02 -59.57
CA TRP A 14 66.19 12.24 -59.52
C TRP A 14 64.72 12.07 -60.01
N PRO A 15 64.43 11.24 -61.05
CA PRO A 15 63.05 10.89 -61.43
C PRO A 15 62.22 10.22 -60.33
N LEU A 16 62.79 9.32 -59.53
CA LEU A 16 62.11 8.61 -58.44
C LEU A 16 61.76 9.56 -57.29
N VAL A 17 62.69 10.44 -56.92
CA VAL A 17 62.45 11.47 -55.88
C VAL A 17 61.34 12.41 -56.32
N LYS A 18 61.35 12.86 -57.59
CA LYS A 18 60.29 13.71 -58.14
C LYS A 18 58.92 13.03 -58.14
N LYS A 19 58.85 11.75 -58.53
CA LYS A 19 57.61 10.96 -58.46
C LYS A 19 57.08 10.81 -57.03
N MET A 20 57.95 10.65 -56.04
CA MET A 20 57.55 10.60 -54.63
C MET A 20 57.03 11.97 -54.16
N GLN A 21 57.67 13.07 -54.58
CA GLN A 21 57.27 14.43 -54.24
C GLN A 21 55.90 14.79 -54.86
N ASP A 22 55.66 14.39 -56.11
CA ASP A 22 54.36 14.58 -56.78
C ASP A 22 53.25 13.76 -56.09
N ARG A 23 53.56 12.54 -55.60
CA ARG A 23 52.60 11.74 -54.80
C ARG A 23 52.27 12.41 -53.47
N VAL A 24 53.26 12.92 -52.76
CA VAL A 24 53.05 13.64 -51.49
C VAL A 24 52.21 14.89 -51.73
N GLN A 25 52.48 15.64 -52.81
CA GLN A 25 51.71 16.83 -53.16
C GLN A 25 50.25 16.49 -53.49
N LYS A 26 50.03 15.45 -54.30
CA LYS A 26 48.69 14.96 -54.62
C LYS A 26 47.92 14.52 -53.36
N THR A 27 48.56 13.77 -52.47
CA THR A 27 47.92 13.35 -51.21
C THR A 27 47.60 14.54 -50.31
N LYS A 28 48.46 15.58 -50.26
CA LYS A 28 48.15 16.82 -49.52
C LYS A 28 46.92 17.54 -50.09
N GLU A 29 46.81 17.63 -51.41
CA GLU A 29 45.65 18.23 -52.08
C GLU A 29 44.36 17.42 -51.83
N GLU A 30 44.46 16.09 -51.85
CA GLU A 30 43.34 15.20 -51.51
C GLU A 30 42.89 15.35 -50.06
N VAL A 31 43.84 15.43 -49.11
CA VAL A 31 43.54 15.70 -47.68
C VAL A 31 42.88 17.06 -47.51
N GLN A 32 43.39 18.10 -48.18
CA GLN A 32 42.81 19.44 -48.10
C GLN A 32 41.38 19.47 -48.66
N LYS A 33 41.15 18.83 -49.81
CA LYS A 33 39.82 18.70 -50.40
C LYS A 33 38.86 17.88 -49.53
N ALA A 34 39.34 16.83 -48.88
CA ALA A 34 38.54 16.04 -47.95
C ALA A 34 38.18 16.85 -46.69
N LYS A 35 39.13 17.63 -46.17
CA LYS A 35 38.92 18.54 -45.04
C LYS A 35 37.88 19.61 -45.37
N GLU A 36 37.97 20.26 -46.52
CA GLU A 36 36.98 21.27 -46.95
C GLU A 36 35.58 20.68 -47.07
N LYS A 37 35.46 19.46 -47.61
CA LYS A 37 34.17 18.75 -47.66
C LYS A 37 33.62 18.44 -46.27
N TYR A 38 34.47 18.01 -45.35
CA TYR A 38 34.08 17.73 -43.96
C TYR A 38 33.64 19.00 -43.24
N GLU A 39 34.39 20.10 -43.38
CA GLU A 39 34.04 21.41 -42.81
C GLU A 39 32.72 21.94 -43.39
N SER A 40 32.48 21.76 -44.69
CA SER A 40 31.21 22.11 -45.33
C SER A 40 30.04 21.30 -44.78
N ALA A 41 30.21 19.98 -44.59
CA ALA A 41 29.17 19.12 -44.01
C ALA A 41 28.87 19.51 -42.55
N LEU A 42 29.89 19.84 -41.76
CA LEU A 42 29.71 20.35 -40.40
C LEU A 42 28.96 21.68 -40.38
N GLN A 43 29.24 22.59 -41.32
CA GLN A 43 28.51 23.85 -41.42
C GLN A 43 27.03 23.62 -41.74
N GLU A 44 26.71 22.69 -42.63
CA GLU A 44 25.33 22.33 -42.97
C GLU A 44 24.58 21.76 -41.76
N ILE A 45 25.18 20.84 -41.01
CA ILE A 45 24.59 20.28 -39.78
C ILE A 45 24.39 21.38 -38.73
N ASN A 46 25.40 22.22 -38.48
CA ASN A 46 25.30 23.29 -37.50
C ASN A 46 24.25 24.34 -37.87
N GLN A 47 24.05 24.59 -39.17
CA GLN A 47 23.00 25.47 -39.65
C GLN A 47 21.61 24.87 -39.44
N TYR A 48 21.49 23.54 -39.44
CA TYR A 48 20.24 22.82 -39.19
C TYR A 48 19.90 22.67 -37.69
N ASN A 49 20.89 22.65 -36.79
CA ASN A 49 20.71 22.57 -35.34
C ASN A 49 19.57 23.44 -34.76
N PRO A 50 19.44 24.75 -35.09
CA PRO A 50 18.33 25.56 -34.54
C PRO A 50 16.96 25.02 -34.93
N LYS A 51 16.78 24.57 -36.17
CA LYS A 51 15.51 23.98 -36.62
C LYS A 51 15.24 22.64 -35.96
N TYR A 52 16.27 21.81 -35.84
CA TYR A 52 16.16 20.54 -35.11
C TYR A 52 15.71 20.77 -33.65
N MET A 53 16.33 21.73 -32.96
CA MET A 53 15.97 22.05 -31.57
C MET A 53 14.54 22.59 -31.47
N GLU A 54 14.10 23.41 -32.42
CA GLU A 54 12.72 23.89 -32.48
C GLU A 54 11.72 22.73 -32.65
N ASP A 55 11.94 21.85 -33.63
CA ASP A 55 11.07 20.71 -33.90
C ASP A 55 11.01 19.73 -32.71
N MET A 56 12.16 19.45 -32.08
CA MET A 56 12.23 18.61 -30.88
C MET A 56 11.55 19.26 -29.67
N THR A 57 11.69 20.57 -29.52
CA THR A 57 11.02 21.32 -28.44
C THR A 57 9.50 21.25 -28.60
N GLN A 58 8.96 21.38 -29.81
CA GLN A 58 7.51 21.27 -30.03
C GLN A 58 6.95 19.90 -29.61
N VAL A 59 7.64 18.82 -29.96
CA VAL A 59 7.22 17.46 -29.53
C VAL A 59 7.32 17.32 -28.02
N PHE A 60 8.39 17.84 -27.41
CA PHE A 60 8.58 17.83 -25.96
C PHE A 60 7.50 18.62 -25.22
N GLU A 61 7.17 19.84 -25.68
CA GLU A 61 6.11 20.67 -25.10
C GLU A 61 4.75 19.97 -25.17
N LYS A 62 4.45 19.32 -26.29
CA LYS A 62 3.21 18.52 -26.41
C LYS A 62 3.17 17.37 -25.40
N CYS A 63 4.29 16.68 -25.18
CA CYS A 63 4.39 15.65 -24.13
C CYS A 63 4.20 16.25 -22.74
N GLN A 64 4.79 17.41 -22.47
CA GLN A 64 4.63 18.13 -21.20
C GLN A 64 3.19 18.57 -20.96
N GLU A 65 2.46 18.99 -21.99
CA GLU A 65 1.04 19.34 -21.87
C GLU A 65 0.19 18.13 -21.47
N MET A 66 0.44 16.97 -22.09
CA MET A 66 -0.26 15.72 -21.72
C MET A 66 0.07 15.30 -20.28
N GLU A 67 1.34 15.41 -19.89
CA GLU A 67 1.77 15.12 -18.52
C GLU A 67 1.13 16.09 -17.52
N ALA A 68 1.10 17.38 -17.81
CA ALA A 68 0.49 18.40 -16.96
C ALA A 68 -1.01 18.11 -16.74
N GLN A 69 -1.74 17.68 -17.78
CA GLN A 69 -3.13 17.25 -17.64
C GLN A 69 -3.26 16.03 -16.72
N ARG A 70 -2.38 15.03 -16.87
CA ARG A 70 -2.39 13.85 -15.98
C ARG A 70 -2.10 14.25 -14.53
N LEU A 71 -1.10 15.08 -14.29
CA LEU A 71 -0.75 15.54 -12.94
C LEU A 71 -1.89 16.33 -12.30
N GLN A 72 -2.54 17.20 -13.05
CA GLN A 72 -3.69 17.96 -12.57
C GLN A 72 -4.88 17.04 -12.26
N PHE A 73 -5.15 16.06 -13.11
CA PHE A 73 -6.16 15.02 -12.85
C PHE A 73 -5.86 14.25 -11.56
N PHE A 74 -4.61 13.78 -11.38
CA PHE A 74 -4.21 13.06 -10.17
C PHE A 74 -4.40 13.89 -8.92
N LYS A 75 -4.03 15.17 -8.97
CA LYS A 75 -4.25 16.12 -7.88
C LYS A 75 -5.73 16.22 -7.52
N ASP A 76 -6.60 16.40 -8.51
CA ASP A 76 -8.04 16.54 -8.29
C ASP A 76 -8.67 15.24 -7.75
N VAL A 77 -8.21 14.09 -8.23
CA VAL A 77 -8.60 12.77 -7.69
C VAL A 77 -8.18 12.62 -6.24
N LEU A 78 -6.93 12.96 -5.88
CA LEU A 78 -6.45 12.87 -4.50
C LEU A 78 -7.24 13.79 -3.56
N PHE A 79 -7.56 15.02 -4.00
CA PHE A 79 -8.45 15.89 -3.23
C PHE A 79 -9.88 15.35 -3.14
N GLY A 80 -10.38 14.70 -4.20
CA GLY A 80 -11.66 13.99 -4.20
C GLY A 80 -11.68 12.88 -3.16
N ILE A 81 -10.65 12.02 -3.14
CA ILE A 81 -10.47 10.96 -2.14
C ILE A 81 -10.44 11.56 -0.73
N HIS A 82 -9.60 12.57 -0.50
CA HIS A 82 -9.54 13.25 0.79
C HIS A 82 -10.90 13.78 1.24
N LYS A 83 -11.68 14.38 0.33
CA LYS A 83 -13.03 14.88 0.63
C LYS A 83 -13.97 13.74 1.03
N CYS A 84 -13.91 12.59 0.37
CA CYS A 84 -14.72 11.43 0.71
C CYS A 84 -14.33 10.77 2.04
N LEU A 85 -13.04 10.79 2.40
CA LEU A 85 -12.55 10.21 3.66
C LEU A 85 -12.67 11.16 4.85
N ASN A 86 -12.84 12.46 4.62
CA ASN A 86 -12.90 13.44 5.69
C ASN A 86 -14.28 13.49 6.36
N ILE A 87 -14.51 12.54 7.25
CA ILE A 87 -15.75 12.38 8.03
C ILE A 87 -16.01 13.59 8.95
N SER A 88 -14.98 14.36 9.33
CA SER A 88 -15.15 15.54 10.21
C SER A 88 -15.96 16.67 9.57
N GLN A 89 -16.02 16.70 8.23
CA GLN A 89 -16.78 17.69 7.47
C GLN A 89 -18.20 17.21 7.15
N ASP A 90 -18.54 15.96 7.50
CA ASP A 90 -19.89 15.44 7.33
C ASP A 90 -20.83 16.07 8.36
N THR A 91 -21.90 16.68 7.89
CA THR A 91 -22.91 17.35 8.72
C THR A 91 -23.75 16.37 9.54
N SER A 92 -23.80 15.11 9.14
CA SER A 92 -24.52 14.07 9.86
C SER A 92 -23.78 13.63 11.14
N LEU A 93 -22.44 13.73 11.15
CA LEU A 93 -21.63 13.19 12.24
C LEU A 93 -21.94 13.86 13.59
N PRO A 94 -21.99 15.20 13.74
CA PRO A 94 -22.36 15.83 15.01
C PRO A 94 -23.78 15.48 15.44
N GLN A 95 -24.71 15.36 14.47
CA GLN A 95 -26.11 15.05 14.76
C GLN A 95 -26.27 13.68 15.42
N ILE A 96 -25.48 12.68 15.01
CA ILE A 96 -25.47 11.35 15.62
C ILE A 96 -25.09 11.43 17.10
N TYR A 97 -24.06 12.23 17.43
CA TYR A 97 -23.63 12.40 18.82
C TYR A 97 -24.64 13.20 19.65
N ASP A 98 -25.26 14.23 19.08
CA ASP A 98 -26.31 15.00 19.74
C ASP A 98 -27.56 14.14 20.01
N GLU A 99 -27.99 13.33 19.04
CA GLU A 99 -29.12 12.41 19.18
C GLU A 99 -28.82 11.32 20.22
N PHE A 100 -27.61 10.77 20.22
CA PHE A 100 -27.17 9.82 21.23
C PHE A 100 -27.20 10.45 22.63
N PHE A 101 -26.67 11.66 22.78
CA PHE A 101 -26.71 12.41 24.03
C PHE A 101 -28.15 12.62 24.52
N HIS A 102 -29.05 13.07 23.64
CA HIS A 102 -30.45 13.27 23.97
C HIS A 102 -31.14 11.97 24.39
N THR A 103 -30.86 10.86 23.70
CA THR A 103 -31.41 9.53 24.03
C THR A 103 -31.00 9.08 25.43
N VAL A 104 -29.72 9.21 25.75
CA VAL A 104 -29.18 8.85 27.06
C VAL A 104 -29.72 9.78 28.15
N ASN A 105 -29.76 11.09 27.90
CA ASN A 105 -30.23 12.07 28.87
C ASN A 105 -31.73 11.96 29.15
N ASN A 106 -32.51 11.46 28.19
CA ASN A 106 -33.95 11.24 28.36
C ASN A 106 -34.29 9.95 29.14
N ALA A 107 -33.30 9.10 29.44
CA ALA A 107 -33.50 7.90 30.24
C ALA A 107 -33.89 8.29 31.67
N ASP A 108 -35.06 7.85 32.11
CA ASP A 108 -35.64 8.23 33.40
C ASP A 108 -36.03 6.98 34.19
N HIS A 109 -35.22 6.68 35.21
CA HIS A 109 -35.41 5.53 36.08
C HIS A 109 -36.77 5.51 36.80
N GLU A 110 -37.38 6.65 37.11
CA GLU A 110 -38.67 6.68 37.81
C GLU A 110 -39.79 6.19 36.90
N LYS A 111 -39.75 6.54 35.61
CA LYS A 111 -40.70 6.04 34.61
C LYS A 111 -40.58 4.53 34.45
N ASP A 112 -39.37 4.02 34.41
CA ASP A 112 -39.10 2.58 34.26
C ASP A 112 -39.59 1.79 35.49
N LEU A 113 -39.28 2.27 36.71
CA LEU A 113 -39.77 1.67 37.95
C LEU A 113 -41.30 1.68 38.04
N LYS A 114 -41.93 2.79 37.61
CA LYS A 114 -43.39 2.90 37.57
C LYS A 114 -44.01 1.95 36.56
N TRP A 115 -43.43 1.85 35.37
CA TRP A 115 -43.86 0.89 34.35
C TRP A 115 -43.79 -0.55 34.88
N TRP A 116 -42.68 -0.92 35.53
CA TRP A 116 -42.51 -2.22 36.15
C TRP A 116 -43.54 -2.48 37.25
N SER A 117 -43.75 -1.51 38.14
CA SER A 117 -44.74 -1.63 39.22
C SER A 117 -46.16 -1.85 38.70
N ASN A 118 -46.53 -1.21 37.59
CA ASN A 118 -47.85 -1.33 36.98
C ASN A 118 -48.08 -2.65 36.25
N ASN A 119 -47.04 -3.18 35.60
CA ASN A 119 -47.16 -4.38 34.76
C ASN A 119 -46.84 -5.68 35.50
N HIS A 120 -45.97 -5.62 36.51
CA HIS A 120 -45.43 -6.79 37.21
C HIS A 120 -45.34 -6.62 38.72
N GLY A 121 -45.80 -5.48 39.26
CA GLY A 121 -45.67 -5.16 40.68
C GLY A 121 -47.01 -4.89 41.36
N VAL A 122 -46.92 -4.10 42.42
CA VAL A 122 -48.02 -3.87 43.37
C VAL A 122 -49.17 -3.05 42.75
N SER A 123 -48.90 -2.30 41.68
CA SER A 123 -49.90 -1.48 41.00
C SER A 123 -50.73 -2.28 39.97
N MET A 124 -50.47 -3.57 39.80
CA MET A 124 -51.32 -4.44 38.99
C MET A 124 -52.73 -4.52 39.57
N ALA A 125 -53.74 -4.47 38.70
CA ALA A 125 -55.12 -4.61 39.13
C ALA A 125 -55.35 -6.02 39.73
N MET A 126 -55.77 -6.06 40.98
CA MET A 126 -56.14 -7.29 41.69
C MET A 126 -57.62 -7.24 42.04
N ALA A 127 -58.35 -8.28 41.63
CA ALA A 127 -59.70 -8.51 42.11
C ALA A 127 -59.62 -9.14 43.51
N TRP A 128 -59.62 -8.28 44.53
CA TRP A 128 -59.61 -8.73 45.91
C TRP A 128 -60.86 -9.54 46.23
N PRO A 129 -60.78 -10.58 47.07
CA PRO A 129 -61.96 -11.36 47.47
C PRO A 129 -63.06 -10.45 48.01
N GLN A 130 -64.23 -10.55 47.43
CA GLN A 130 -65.44 -9.88 47.90
C GLN A 130 -66.52 -10.92 48.20
N PHE A 131 -67.51 -10.52 49.01
CA PHE A 131 -68.65 -11.37 49.27
C PHE A 131 -69.46 -11.53 47.98
N GLU A 132 -69.58 -12.76 47.51
CA GLU A 132 -70.42 -13.11 46.37
C GLU A 132 -71.71 -13.75 46.90
N ASP A 133 -72.86 -13.23 46.48
CA ASP A 133 -74.16 -13.78 46.86
C ASP A 133 -74.29 -15.22 46.34
N TYR A 134 -74.85 -16.10 47.17
CA TYR A 134 -75.03 -17.50 46.81
C TYR A 134 -75.94 -17.64 45.57
N THR A 135 -75.37 -18.09 44.46
CA THR A 135 -76.11 -18.57 43.29
C THR A 135 -76.04 -20.10 43.24
N GLU A 136 -77.13 -20.75 42.80
CA GLU A 136 -77.20 -22.22 42.70
C GLU A 136 -76.20 -22.84 41.70
N GLU A 137 -75.47 -22.00 40.95
CA GLU A 137 -74.44 -22.37 39.97
C GLU A 137 -73.16 -22.92 40.63
N PHE A 138 -72.92 -22.60 41.91
CA PHE A 138 -71.75 -23.05 42.68
C PHE A 138 -71.98 -24.33 43.50
N ARG A 139 -73.11 -25.02 43.29
CA ARG A 139 -73.54 -26.17 44.12
C ARG A 139 -72.70 -27.43 43.91
N ASP A 140 -72.10 -27.60 42.74
CA ASP A 140 -71.35 -28.81 42.37
C ASP A 140 -69.83 -28.56 42.43
N ILE A 141 -69.14 -29.30 43.31
CA ILE A 141 -67.67 -29.28 43.40
C ILE A 141 -67.10 -30.19 42.32
N THR A 142 -66.55 -29.63 41.24
CA THR A 142 -65.85 -30.41 40.21
C THR A 142 -64.50 -30.89 40.72
N LYS A 143 -64.30 -32.22 40.80
CA LYS A 143 -62.98 -32.82 41.08
C LYS A 143 -62.03 -32.47 39.93
N GLY A 144 -61.03 -31.64 40.21
CA GLY A 144 -60.14 -31.03 39.23
C GLY A 144 -59.54 -32.01 38.21
N SER A 145 -59.84 -31.78 36.94
CA SER A 145 -59.13 -32.39 35.80
C SER A 145 -58.05 -31.42 35.32
N LYS A 146 -56.85 -31.94 35.08
CA LYS A 146 -55.70 -31.23 34.51
C LYS A 146 -55.97 -30.93 33.02
N SER A 147 -56.76 -29.92 32.71
CA SER A 147 -56.85 -29.39 31.34
C SER A 147 -56.81 -27.86 31.37
N LYS A 148 -55.89 -27.34 30.57
CA LYS A 148 -55.49 -25.95 30.45
C LYS A 148 -56.53 -25.22 29.59
N GLU A 149 -57.73 -25.05 30.14
CA GLU A 149 -58.84 -24.36 29.47
C GLU A 149 -59.56 -23.54 30.52
N ALA A 150 -59.86 -22.28 30.21
CA ALA A 150 -60.45 -21.33 31.14
C ALA A 150 -61.79 -21.90 31.64
N LEU A 151 -61.84 -22.30 32.91
CA LEU A 151 -63.07 -22.72 33.55
C LEU A 151 -64.05 -21.55 33.52
N PRO A 152 -65.34 -21.80 33.26
CA PRO A 152 -66.35 -20.76 33.41
C PRO A 152 -66.31 -20.23 34.86
N ALA A 153 -66.54 -18.92 35.02
CA ALA A 153 -66.41 -18.16 36.26
C ALA A 153 -67.32 -18.62 37.43
N GLY A 154 -67.92 -19.82 37.35
CA GLY A 154 -68.92 -20.35 38.28
C GLY A 154 -68.58 -21.68 38.96
N SER A 155 -67.43 -22.33 38.70
CA SER A 155 -67.11 -23.63 39.33
C SER A 155 -66.05 -23.51 40.43
N ILE A 156 -66.38 -23.91 41.66
CA ILE A 156 -65.43 -23.98 42.79
C ILE A 156 -64.47 -25.16 42.56
N THR A 157 -63.21 -24.85 42.27
CA THR A 157 -62.11 -25.82 42.32
C THR A 157 -61.37 -25.69 43.65
N LEU A 158 -61.23 -26.80 44.41
CA LEU A 158 -60.31 -26.83 45.57
C LEU A 158 -58.88 -26.63 45.08
N ILE A 159 -58.35 -25.42 45.21
CA ILE A 159 -56.93 -25.15 44.98
C ILE A 159 -56.18 -25.31 46.31
N ASN A 160 -55.22 -26.23 46.34
CA ASN A 160 -54.18 -26.44 47.36
C ASN A 160 -54.60 -26.35 48.85
N GLN A 161 -55.13 -27.44 49.41
CA GLN A 161 -54.90 -27.69 50.85
C GLN A 161 -53.42 -28.00 51.05
N ARG A 162 -52.62 -27.02 51.48
CA ARG A 162 -51.28 -27.29 52.03
C ARG A 162 -51.40 -27.49 53.54
N PRO A 163 -50.86 -28.59 54.10
CA PRO A 163 -50.74 -28.72 55.55
C PRO A 163 -49.87 -27.56 56.07
N VAL A 164 -50.32 -26.93 57.14
CA VAL A 164 -49.59 -25.83 57.78
C VAL A 164 -48.25 -26.38 58.29
N GLY A 165 -47.15 -25.99 57.66
CA GLY A 165 -45.81 -26.42 58.05
C GLY A 165 -44.69 -26.35 57.00
N GLU A 166 -44.97 -26.03 55.74
CA GLU A 166 -43.94 -26.01 54.69
C GLU A 166 -43.96 -24.68 53.93
N ASP A 167 -43.28 -23.68 54.52
CA ASP A 167 -42.96 -22.42 53.86
C ASP A 167 -41.50 -22.47 53.42
N LEU A 168 -41.27 -22.89 52.17
CA LEU A 168 -40.01 -22.66 51.48
C LEU A 168 -40.36 -22.07 50.12
N HIS A 169 -40.12 -20.77 49.98
CA HIS A 169 -40.24 -20.06 48.71
C HIS A 169 -39.19 -20.60 47.73
N ASP A 170 -39.65 -21.43 46.78
CA ASP A 170 -38.86 -21.90 45.66
C ASP A 170 -38.75 -20.75 44.63
N TYR A 171 -37.61 -20.06 44.62
CA TYR A 171 -37.29 -19.14 43.53
C TYR A 171 -36.88 -19.95 42.29
N PRO A 172 -37.28 -19.55 41.07
CA PRO A 172 -36.83 -20.24 39.87
C PRO A 172 -35.29 -20.13 39.73
N PRO A 173 -34.61 -21.19 39.28
CA PRO A 173 -33.15 -21.24 39.27
C PRO A 173 -32.59 -20.25 38.24
N VAL A 174 -31.72 -19.37 38.71
CA VAL A 174 -30.90 -18.50 37.87
C VAL A 174 -29.84 -19.37 37.17
N ASN A 175 -30.02 -19.62 35.87
CA ASN A 175 -29.04 -20.34 35.07
C ASN A 175 -27.95 -19.39 34.57
N HIS A 176 -26.76 -19.45 35.17
CA HIS A 176 -25.61 -18.63 34.81
C HIS A 176 -24.74 -19.31 33.73
N LYS A 177 -24.59 -18.65 32.57
CA LYS A 177 -23.43 -18.77 31.67
C LYS A 177 -23.10 -17.35 31.17
N ALA A 178 -21.88 -16.82 31.20
CA ALA A 178 -20.63 -17.14 31.87
C ALA A 178 -19.72 -15.90 31.71
N LYS A 179 -18.93 -15.56 32.76
CA LYS A 179 -17.55 -15.00 32.74
C LYS A 179 -17.33 -13.61 32.07
N ALA A 180 -16.68 -12.60 32.67
CA ALA A 180 -15.79 -12.54 33.83
C ALA A 180 -15.47 -11.08 34.29
N LYS A 181 -15.26 -10.93 35.62
CA LYS A 181 -14.18 -10.17 36.32
C LYS A 181 -14.25 -8.61 36.46
N PRO A 182 -13.65 -8.01 37.52
CA PRO A 182 -14.41 -7.62 38.71
C PRO A 182 -14.21 -6.15 39.16
N ALA A 183 -15.23 -5.58 39.81
CA ALA A 183 -15.13 -4.42 40.70
C ALA A 183 -16.31 -4.54 41.68
N SER A 184 -16.26 -4.27 42.98
CA SER A 184 -15.27 -3.75 43.92
C SER A 184 -15.82 -4.10 45.32
N ARG A 185 -15.03 -4.01 46.41
CA ARG A 185 -15.53 -3.38 47.65
C ARG A 185 -14.46 -3.17 48.74
N VAL A 186 -14.35 -1.90 49.11
CA VAL A 186 -14.23 -1.25 50.45
C VAL A 186 -13.55 -1.97 51.63
N ILE A 187 -12.70 -1.23 52.37
CA ILE A 187 -12.97 -0.72 53.74
C ILE A 187 -11.83 0.23 54.19
N SER A 188 -12.26 1.38 54.74
CA SER A 188 -11.71 2.27 55.78
C SER A 188 -10.22 2.24 56.17
N THR A 189 -9.56 3.40 56.31
CA THR A 189 -9.41 4.25 57.52
C THR A 189 -8.26 5.25 57.37
N ASP A 190 -8.44 6.42 57.98
CA ASP A 190 -7.45 7.32 58.59
C ASP A 190 -6.55 8.29 57.76
N ALA A 191 -6.75 9.56 58.12
CA ALA A 191 -5.75 10.55 58.54
C ALA A 191 -4.89 11.33 57.51
N ASN A 192 -5.12 12.65 57.56
CA ASN A 192 -4.16 13.76 57.65
C ASN A 192 -3.37 14.24 56.42
N ASN A 193 -3.63 15.52 56.10
CA ASN A 193 -2.69 16.61 55.71
C ASN A 193 -1.81 16.39 54.46
N SER A 194 -1.54 17.35 53.58
CA SER A 194 -1.50 18.80 53.67
C SER A 194 -1.23 19.37 52.26
N ASP A 195 -1.64 20.63 52.07
CA ASP A 195 -0.95 21.68 51.30
C ASP A 195 -0.95 21.70 49.75
N SER A 196 -1.75 22.65 49.25
CA SER A 196 -1.28 23.88 48.59
C SER A 196 -0.75 23.87 47.15
N LYS A 197 -1.53 24.60 46.33
CA LYS A 197 -1.19 25.67 45.37
C LYS A 197 -1.20 25.37 43.86
N ASN A 198 -2.25 25.92 43.26
CA ASN A 198 -2.30 26.61 41.96
C ASN A 198 -0.99 27.32 41.59
N ASP A 199 -0.71 27.38 40.28
CA ASP A 199 -0.61 28.67 39.63
C ASP A 199 -0.98 28.62 38.14
N THR A 200 -1.77 29.61 37.76
CA THR A 200 -2.24 29.94 36.43
C THR A 200 -1.40 31.07 35.83
N ASN A 201 -1.37 31.10 34.50
CA ASN A 201 -1.58 32.28 33.66
C ASN A 201 -0.38 32.93 32.95
N SER A 202 -0.80 33.68 31.93
CA SER A 202 -0.20 34.04 30.66
C SER A 202 0.53 35.39 30.65
N SER A 203 1.28 35.61 29.56
CA SER A 203 1.53 36.89 28.83
C SER A 203 2.89 37.59 29.06
N SER A 204 3.66 37.77 27.97
CA SER A 204 4.14 39.05 27.38
C SER A 204 5.45 38.93 26.56
N LYS A 205 5.65 39.86 25.62
CA LYS A 205 6.55 39.91 24.44
C LYS A 205 7.73 40.92 24.67
N PRO A 206 8.54 41.34 23.66
CA PRO A 206 9.84 40.86 23.10
C PRO A 206 11.09 41.70 23.56
N PRO A 207 12.31 41.59 22.94
CA PRO A 207 12.71 42.35 21.71
C PRO A 207 13.77 41.68 20.77
N ALA A 208 14.15 42.42 19.70
CA ALA A 208 14.97 42.18 18.48
C ALA A 208 16.47 41.76 18.68
N GLU A 209 17.31 41.33 17.71
CA GLU A 209 17.78 41.94 16.44
C GLU A 209 18.66 40.98 15.55
N LYS A 210 18.60 41.17 14.21
CA LYS A 210 19.68 41.23 13.16
C LYS A 210 20.73 40.11 12.96
N ASN A 211 20.81 39.51 11.75
CA ASN A 211 21.69 39.92 10.60
C ASN A 211 21.89 38.83 9.52
N ASN A 212 22.11 39.32 8.29
CA ASN A 212 22.37 38.64 7.00
C ASN A 212 23.70 37.87 6.91
N HIS A 213 23.80 36.88 6.01
CA HIS A 213 24.71 36.97 4.84
C HIS A 213 24.55 35.81 3.82
N ASP A 214 24.33 36.19 2.57
CA ASP A 214 24.71 35.49 1.32
C ASP A 214 26.22 35.21 1.29
N SER A 215 26.67 34.17 0.57
CA SER A 215 27.65 34.28 -0.54
C SER A 215 28.20 32.94 -1.04
N ASN A 216 28.06 32.81 -2.35
CA ASN A 216 28.70 31.95 -3.32
C ASN A 216 30.22 32.18 -3.44
N SER A 217 31.01 31.15 -3.80
CA SER A 217 32.42 31.27 -4.31
C SER A 217 33.02 29.88 -4.58
N VAL A 218 32.89 29.28 -5.77
CA VAL A 218 33.90 29.26 -6.86
C VAL A 218 35.36 29.34 -6.38
N ASN A 219 36.17 28.32 -6.68
CA ASN A 219 37.60 28.53 -6.87
C ASN A 219 38.16 27.67 -8.03
N ARG A 220 38.92 28.33 -8.91
CA ARG A 220 39.50 27.82 -10.16
C ARG A 220 40.95 27.34 -9.96
N ASN A 221 41.32 26.37 -10.79
CA ASN A 221 42.60 26.10 -11.48
C ASN A 221 43.95 26.21 -10.75
N SER A 222 44.80 25.17 -10.95
CA SER A 222 46.14 25.38 -11.53
C SER A 222 46.74 24.09 -12.11
N ILE A 223 47.47 24.28 -13.22
CA ILE A 223 48.13 23.32 -14.11
C ILE A 223 49.59 23.15 -13.71
N SER A 224 50.19 21.96 -13.89
CA SER A 224 51.62 21.83 -14.25
C SER A 224 51.95 20.51 -14.97
N ASN A 225 52.85 20.60 -15.94
CA ASN A 225 53.28 19.59 -16.92
C ASN A 225 54.59 18.89 -16.48
N GLY A 226 54.85 17.64 -16.92
CA GLY A 226 56.22 17.18 -17.21
C GLY A 226 56.63 15.71 -16.92
N SER A 227 56.44 14.81 -17.91
CA SER A 227 57.34 13.73 -18.42
C SER A 227 58.19 12.81 -17.50
N ASN A 228 57.95 11.48 -17.50
CA ASN A 228 58.75 10.44 -18.23
C ASN A 228 58.55 8.98 -17.72
N LYS A 229 58.29 8.08 -18.67
CA LYS A 229 58.67 6.65 -18.81
C LYS A 229 58.14 5.55 -17.85
N ALA A 230 57.37 4.66 -18.50
CA ALA A 230 57.54 3.20 -18.60
C ALA A 230 56.74 2.29 -17.65
N LYS A 231 55.67 1.69 -18.20
CA LYS A 231 55.42 0.24 -18.37
C LYS A 231 53.92 -0.05 -18.29
N ASP A 232 53.41 -0.68 -19.34
CA ASP A 232 52.43 -1.76 -19.29
C ASP A 232 51.21 -1.55 -18.39
N GLU A 233 50.28 -0.71 -18.84
CA GLU A 233 48.90 -0.72 -18.34
C GLU A 233 47.95 -0.64 -19.54
N THR A 234 47.16 -1.69 -19.69
CA THR A 234 45.95 -1.78 -20.50
C THR A 234 45.10 -0.52 -20.36
N ASN A 235 44.61 -0.03 -21.50
CA ASN A 235 43.81 1.18 -21.61
C ASN A 235 42.48 1.01 -20.82
N PRO A 236 42.20 1.75 -19.73
CA PRO A 236 41.00 1.57 -18.90
C PRO A 236 39.70 2.10 -19.53
N PHE A 237 39.70 2.31 -20.84
CA PHE A 237 38.57 2.78 -21.65
C PHE A 237 38.50 1.91 -22.92
N GLU A 238 38.57 0.58 -22.79
CA GLU A 238 37.90 -0.25 -23.77
C GLU A 238 36.41 0.04 -23.63
N GLU A 239 35.88 0.68 -24.66
CA GLU A 239 34.45 0.85 -24.90
C GLU A 239 33.80 -0.52 -24.73
N GLU A 240 33.01 -0.68 -23.67
CA GLU A 240 31.92 -1.65 -23.69
C GLU A 240 31.05 -1.24 -24.88
N GLU A 241 31.16 -2.05 -25.93
CA GLU A 241 30.18 -2.13 -27.00
C GLU A 241 28.92 -2.68 -26.33
N TRP A 242 28.00 -1.78 -25.99
CA TRP A 242 26.69 -2.13 -25.43
C TRP A 242 25.89 -2.79 -26.54
N ASP A 243 26.09 -4.09 -26.74
CA ASP A 243 25.18 -4.95 -27.49
C ASP A 243 23.88 -5.06 -26.67
N GLU A 244 22.95 -4.17 -27.00
CA GLU A 244 21.65 -3.96 -26.36
C GLU A 244 20.63 -5.10 -26.67
N ASP A 245 21.06 -6.30 -27.04
CA ASP A 245 20.18 -7.37 -27.57
C ASP A 245 20.67 -8.81 -27.29
N ALA A 246 21.41 -9.05 -26.21
CA ALA A 246 21.77 -10.40 -25.78
C ALA A 246 21.25 -10.67 -24.36
N ALA A 247 19.99 -11.11 -24.27
CA ALA A 247 19.50 -11.80 -23.09
C ALA A 247 20.47 -12.93 -22.73
N GLU A 248 21.06 -12.87 -21.53
CA GLU A 248 21.76 -13.99 -20.90
C GLU A 248 20.86 -15.24 -21.07
N PRO A 249 21.32 -16.30 -21.75
CA PRO A 249 20.48 -17.46 -21.98
C PRO A 249 20.08 -18.02 -20.61
N LEU A 250 18.78 -18.04 -20.32
CA LEU A 250 18.21 -18.64 -19.12
C LEU A 250 18.55 -20.14 -19.10
N VAL A 251 19.76 -20.46 -18.66
CA VAL A 251 20.30 -21.82 -18.66
C VAL A 251 19.58 -22.63 -17.59
N ASP A 252 19.20 -23.83 -18.00
CA ASP A 252 18.66 -24.86 -17.13
C ASP A 252 19.77 -25.37 -16.18
N ASN A 253 19.68 -25.00 -14.90
CA ASN A 253 20.62 -25.42 -13.86
C ASN A 253 20.45 -26.91 -13.45
N GLY A 254 19.51 -27.65 -14.05
CA GLY A 254 19.30 -29.08 -13.80
C GLY A 254 18.69 -29.41 -12.43
N GLU A 255 18.35 -28.39 -11.63
CA GLU A 255 17.68 -28.59 -10.35
C GLU A 255 16.21 -29.02 -10.56
N PRO A 256 15.69 -29.94 -9.73
CA PRO A 256 14.29 -30.37 -9.81
C PRO A 256 13.37 -29.22 -9.38
N GLY A 257 12.51 -28.76 -10.28
CA GLY A 257 11.54 -27.72 -9.98
C GLY A 257 10.31 -28.23 -9.23
N VAL A 258 9.51 -27.30 -8.72
CA VAL A 258 8.25 -27.58 -8.04
C VAL A 258 7.11 -27.64 -9.07
N PRO A 259 6.27 -28.69 -9.13
CA PRO A 259 5.19 -28.75 -10.10
C PRO A 259 4.14 -27.67 -9.82
N VAL A 260 3.82 -26.89 -10.83
CA VAL A 260 2.79 -25.85 -10.81
C VAL A 260 1.78 -26.06 -11.92
N ARG A 261 0.54 -25.67 -11.69
CA ARG A 261 -0.55 -25.77 -12.66
C ARG A 261 -0.99 -24.38 -13.08
N ALA A 262 -1.05 -24.15 -14.38
CA ALA A 262 -1.59 -22.94 -14.96
C ALA A 262 -3.09 -22.78 -14.62
N LEU A 263 -3.44 -21.65 -14.04
CA LEU A 263 -4.82 -21.26 -13.75
C LEU A 263 -5.48 -20.58 -14.94
N TYR A 264 -4.70 -19.95 -15.81
CA TYR A 264 -5.17 -19.21 -16.99
C TYR A 264 -4.25 -19.48 -18.18
N ASP A 265 -4.73 -19.17 -19.39
CA ASP A 265 -3.90 -19.14 -20.59
C ASP A 265 -2.93 -17.94 -20.52
N TYR A 266 -1.67 -18.17 -20.89
CA TYR A 266 -0.65 -17.13 -20.98
C TYR A 266 0.17 -17.29 -22.27
N GLU A 267 0.22 -16.23 -23.07
CA GLU A 267 1.02 -16.16 -24.29
C GLU A 267 2.15 -15.15 -24.05
N GLY A 268 3.39 -15.64 -24.08
CA GLY A 268 4.56 -14.83 -23.80
C GLY A 268 4.78 -13.79 -24.91
N ALA A 269 5.00 -12.55 -24.51
CA ALA A 269 5.23 -11.44 -25.45
C ALA A 269 6.68 -11.44 -25.97
N GLU A 270 7.62 -11.71 -25.06
CA GLU A 270 9.06 -11.67 -25.32
C GLU A 270 9.68 -13.08 -25.44
N ALA A 271 10.91 -13.14 -25.98
CA ALA A 271 11.60 -14.41 -26.25
C ALA A 271 12.02 -15.18 -24.99
N ASP A 272 12.13 -14.49 -23.86
CA ASP A 272 12.46 -15.02 -22.54
C ASP A 272 11.20 -15.44 -21.74
N GLU A 273 9.99 -15.21 -22.25
CA GLU A 273 8.73 -15.58 -21.61
C GLU A 273 8.23 -17.00 -21.99
N LEU A 274 7.54 -17.64 -21.03
CA LEU A 274 7.03 -19.01 -21.17
C LEU A 274 5.53 -19.00 -21.50
N SER A 275 5.15 -19.55 -22.66
CA SER A 275 3.74 -19.68 -23.05
C SER A 275 3.11 -21.00 -22.58
N PHE A 276 1.92 -20.96 -21.99
CA PHE A 276 1.19 -22.13 -21.50
C PHE A 276 -0.33 -21.93 -21.53
N LYS A 277 -1.08 -23.04 -21.46
CA LYS A 277 -2.54 -23.02 -21.41
C LYS A 277 -3.06 -23.36 -20.02
N GLN A 278 -4.27 -22.90 -19.71
CA GLN A 278 -5.00 -23.25 -18.50
C GLN A 278 -5.04 -24.78 -18.34
N GLY A 279 -4.61 -25.23 -17.16
CA GLY A 279 -4.53 -26.65 -16.81
C GLY A 279 -3.21 -27.33 -17.14
N ASP A 280 -2.30 -26.67 -17.87
CA ASP A 280 -0.95 -27.20 -18.10
C ASP A 280 -0.18 -27.31 -16.77
N ILE A 281 0.60 -28.38 -16.61
CA ILE A 281 1.47 -28.59 -15.46
C ILE A 281 2.92 -28.47 -15.93
N PHE A 282 3.71 -27.66 -15.24
CA PHE A 282 5.12 -27.42 -15.55
C PHE A 282 5.91 -27.15 -14.26
N GLU A 283 7.24 -27.02 -14.37
CA GLU A 283 8.11 -26.90 -13.21
C GLU A 283 8.46 -25.44 -12.91
N LYS A 284 8.24 -25.01 -11.67
CA LYS A 284 8.73 -23.74 -11.14
C LYS A 284 10.15 -23.91 -10.62
N LEU A 285 11.08 -23.09 -11.11
CA LEU A 285 12.51 -23.17 -10.78
C LEU A 285 12.93 -22.14 -9.73
N GLU A 286 12.47 -20.89 -9.87
CA GLU A 286 12.82 -19.80 -8.95
C GLU A 286 11.55 -19.19 -8.34
N ASP A 287 11.70 -18.51 -7.20
CA ASP A 287 10.61 -17.75 -6.56
C ASP A 287 10.32 -16.44 -7.27
N GLU A 288 9.21 -15.80 -6.89
CA GLU A 288 8.79 -14.51 -7.41
C GLU A 288 9.88 -13.45 -7.18
N ASP A 289 10.28 -12.77 -8.25
CA ASP A 289 11.20 -11.63 -8.20
C ASP A 289 10.51 -10.35 -7.71
N GLU A 290 11.26 -9.25 -7.63
CA GLU A 290 10.73 -7.94 -7.21
C GLU A 290 9.68 -7.35 -8.19
N GLN A 291 9.53 -7.92 -9.38
CA GLN A 291 8.62 -7.48 -10.44
C GLN A 291 7.38 -8.40 -10.58
N GLY A 292 7.29 -9.49 -9.80
CA GLY A 292 6.16 -10.42 -9.80
C GLY A 292 6.30 -11.61 -10.75
N TRP A 293 7.49 -11.85 -11.29
CA TRP A 293 7.78 -12.92 -12.25
C TRP A 293 8.45 -14.12 -11.58
N CYS A 294 8.07 -15.31 -12.02
CA CYS A 294 8.70 -16.57 -11.64
C CYS A 294 9.41 -17.17 -12.86
N LYS A 295 10.51 -17.88 -12.63
CA LYS A 295 11.18 -18.69 -13.65
C LYS A 295 10.62 -20.10 -13.66
N GLY A 296 10.25 -20.59 -14.84
CA GLY A 296 9.67 -21.92 -15.02
C GLY A 296 10.29 -22.69 -16.17
N ARG A 297 10.11 -24.01 -16.15
CA ARG A 297 10.52 -24.95 -17.20
C ARG A 297 9.31 -25.71 -17.71
N LYS A 298 9.03 -25.58 -19.00
CA LYS A 298 7.96 -26.31 -19.70
C LYS A 298 8.50 -26.83 -21.02
N ASP A 299 8.27 -28.11 -21.31
CA ASP A 299 8.67 -28.77 -22.56
C ASP A 299 10.17 -28.60 -22.90
N GLY A 300 11.04 -28.51 -21.88
CA GLY A 300 12.49 -28.31 -22.02
C GLY A 300 12.94 -26.87 -22.28
N ARG A 301 12.02 -25.90 -22.33
CA ARG A 301 12.32 -24.47 -22.41
C ARG A 301 12.20 -23.84 -21.03
N VAL A 302 13.17 -23.00 -20.68
CA VAL A 302 13.15 -22.16 -19.48
C VAL A 302 12.73 -20.75 -19.89
N GLY A 303 11.83 -20.15 -19.10
CA GLY A 303 11.35 -18.78 -19.34
C GLY A 303 10.65 -18.19 -18.13
N LEU A 304 10.34 -16.90 -18.21
CA LEU A 304 9.64 -16.14 -17.20
C LEU A 304 8.12 -16.24 -17.39
N TYR A 305 7.40 -16.26 -16.27
CA TYR A 305 5.93 -16.20 -16.27
C TYR A 305 5.40 -15.45 -15.04
N PRO A 306 4.20 -14.85 -15.11
CA PRO A 306 3.61 -14.15 -13.98
C PRO A 306 3.21 -15.11 -12.84
N ALA A 307 3.64 -14.83 -11.61
CA ALA A 307 3.38 -15.71 -10.46
C ALA A 307 1.88 -15.96 -10.19
N ASN A 308 1.03 -14.97 -10.50
CA ASN A 308 -0.41 -15.01 -10.32
C ASN A 308 -1.17 -15.89 -11.33
N TYR A 309 -0.51 -16.43 -12.34
CA TYR A 309 -1.13 -17.27 -13.38
C TYR A 309 -1.03 -18.75 -13.08
N VAL A 310 -0.37 -19.14 -11.99
CA VAL A 310 -0.17 -20.55 -11.62
C VAL A 310 -0.54 -20.81 -10.16
N ASP A 311 -0.82 -22.07 -9.86
CA ASP A 311 -1.04 -22.58 -8.51
C ASP A 311 -0.09 -23.73 -8.22
N LEU A 312 0.41 -23.83 -6.98
CA LEU A 312 1.31 -24.89 -6.58
C LEU A 312 0.54 -26.21 -6.54
N VAL A 313 0.99 -27.21 -7.31
CA VAL A 313 0.42 -28.56 -7.24
C VAL A 313 1.12 -29.27 -6.09
N SER A 314 0.45 -29.31 -4.93
CA SER A 314 0.89 -30.18 -3.84
C SER A 314 0.90 -31.64 -4.32
N PRO A 315 1.96 -32.43 -4.02
CA PRO A 315 2.10 -33.80 -4.48
C PRO A 315 1.03 -34.76 -3.95
#